data_AF-A0A8S3QEN1-F1
#
_entry.id   AF-A0A8S3QEN1-F1
#
_cell.length_a   1.000
_cell.length_b   1.000
_cell.length_c   1.000
_cell.angle_alpha   90.00
_cell.angle_beta   90.00
_cell.angle_gamma   90.00
#
_symmetry.space_group_name_H-M   'P 1'
#
loop_
_entity.id
_entity.type
_entity.pdbx_description
1 polymer ?
#
loop_
_entity_poly.entity_id
_entity_poly.type
_entity_poly.pdbx_seq_one_letter_code
_entity_poly.pdbx_strand_id
1 'polypeptide(L)'
;MCENCKITKHSSEKHRVISVKDTGKDISDRIKSLNLQEIIASVYNSYDTDLHGIGKLLCKENGIVFFMGNCELGKHKFTKGKLLKASLKVLLNYNIRCMDFTVNNKDEILFAAPPGKELLAVSASGSVKSVIQASPMVILAIHLTKHGDLIIGMRDQGQKYPITERSSRQVAIFDEKYTRKSVFEFDSTGKKLFNYAGRIATDSNDNVYVVDWMDNDLRGQIVGINKSGHKIFSYTGHPFYNTDDVPLVPMDIAVTPSDVILISDRNNHTLHALNPKGELCGIQLTQNIGIILPYSLSVDSEGFLVIGCTSYNGEDDKAKIFVVKLLV
;
A
#
# COMPACT_ATOMS: atom_id res chain seq x y z
N MET A 1 31.15 1.55 -17.49
CA MET A 1 31.81 0.32 -17.03
C MET A 1 32.66 0.69 -15.82
N CYS A 2 32.46 0.05 -14.67
CA CYS A 2 33.30 0.19 -13.49
C CYS A 2 33.68 -1.22 -13.04
N GLU A 3 34.99 -1.50 -13.05
CA GLU A 3 35.59 -2.84 -13.08
C GLU A 3 35.75 -3.54 -11.72
N ASN A 4 35.14 -3.08 -10.63
CA ASN A 4 35.46 -3.66 -9.30
C ASN A 4 34.27 -3.99 -8.38
N CYS A 5 33.07 -4.24 -8.91
CA CYS A 5 32.00 -4.86 -8.12
C CYS A 5 31.96 -6.38 -8.39
N LYS A 6 32.70 -7.17 -7.61
CA LYS A 6 32.47 -8.61 -7.48
C LYS A 6 31.12 -8.82 -6.80
N ILE A 7 30.07 -8.93 -7.59
CA ILE A 7 28.76 -9.41 -7.14
C ILE A 7 28.91 -10.94 -7.03
N THR A 8 29.02 -11.44 -5.80
CA THR A 8 28.78 -12.85 -5.51
C THR A 8 27.32 -13.15 -5.89
N LYS A 9 27.13 -13.96 -6.93
CA LYS A 9 25.84 -14.58 -7.25
C LYS A 9 25.36 -15.37 -6.03
N HIS A 10 24.52 -14.76 -5.21
CA HIS A 10 23.65 -15.55 -4.34
C HIS A 10 22.62 -16.22 -5.23
N SER A 11 22.60 -17.54 -5.17
CA SER A 11 21.73 -18.42 -5.93
C SER A 11 20.29 -17.95 -5.87
N SER A 12 19.65 -17.91 -7.03
CA SER A 12 18.22 -17.85 -7.20
C SER A 12 17.55 -18.99 -6.44
N GLU A 13 17.17 -18.77 -5.18
CA GLU A 13 16.14 -19.56 -4.55
C GLU A 13 14.83 -19.26 -5.28
N LYS A 14 14.52 -20.14 -6.24
CA LYS A 14 13.24 -20.25 -6.92
C LYS A 14 12.14 -19.99 -5.89
N HIS A 15 11.47 -18.85 -6.01
CA HIS A 15 10.19 -18.66 -5.35
C HIS A 15 9.28 -19.77 -5.86
N ARG A 16 9.13 -20.83 -5.07
CA ARG A 16 8.16 -21.88 -5.34
C ARG A 16 6.81 -21.18 -5.32
N VAL A 17 6.25 -20.95 -6.50
CA VAL A 17 4.82 -20.79 -6.65
C VAL A 17 4.23 -22.11 -6.18
N ILE A 18 3.85 -22.17 -4.92
CA ILE A 18 3.03 -23.26 -4.42
C ILE A 18 1.67 -23.00 -5.07
N SER A 19 1.43 -23.61 -6.24
CA SER A 19 0.10 -23.62 -6.83
C SER A 19 -0.78 -24.36 -5.84
N VAL A 20 -1.56 -23.64 -5.05
CA VAL A 20 -2.66 -24.23 -4.30
C VAL A 20 -3.57 -24.84 -5.36
N LYS A 21 -3.61 -26.17 -5.40
CA LYS A 21 -4.36 -26.99 -6.36
C LYS A 21 -5.88 -26.94 -6.10
N ASP A 22 -6.42 -25.77 -5.80
CA ASP A 22 -7.86 -25.56 -5.76
C ASP A 22 -8.24 -24.90 -7.09
N THR A 23 -8.82 -25.70 -7.98
CA THR A 23 -9.36 -25.19 -9.26
C THR A 23 -10.31 -24.02 -8.99
N GLY A 24 -10.33 -22.99 -9.85
CA GLY A 24 -11.14 -21.78 -9.63
C GLY A 24 -12.65 -22.03 -9.40
N LYS A 25 -13.15 -23.22 -9.75
CA LYS A 25 -14.52 -23.67 -9.48
C LYS A 25 -14.77 -24.01 -8.00
N ASP A 26 -13.87 -24.76 -7.36
CA ASP A 26 -14.00 -25.18 -5.95
C ASP A 26 -13.97 -23.97 -5.00
N ILE A 27 -13.14 -22.98 -5.32
CA ILE A 27 -13.09 -21.73 -4.57
C ILE A 27 -14.35 -20.89 -4.77
N SER A 28 -14.86 -20.75 -6.01
CA SER A 28 -16.12 -20.01 -6.25
C SER A 28 -17.30 -20.62 -5.49
N ASP A 29 -17.40 -21.94 -5.47
CA ASP A 29 -18.44 -22.66 -4.74
C ASP A 29 -18.27 -22.49 -3.21
N ARG A 30 -17.03 -22.40 -2.72
CA ARG A 30 -16.72 -22.07 -1.33
C ARG A 30 -17.02 -20.61 -0.96
N ILE A 31 -16.76 -19.62 -1.81
CA ILE A 31 -17.16 -18.21 -1.60
C ILE A 31 -18.67 -18.12 -1.41
N LYS A 32 -19.44 -18.78 -2.27
CA LYS A 32 -20.90 -18.88 -2.15
C LYS A 32 -21.31 -19.52 -0.83
N SER A 33 -20.60 -20.57 -0.39
CA SER A 33 -20.89 -21.24 0.88
C SER A 33 -20.66 -20.36 2.12
N LEU A 34 -19.76 -19.37 2.02
CA LEU A 34 -19.46 -18.40 3.07
C LEU A 34 -20.38 -17.17 3.04
N ASN A 35 -21.32 -17.12 2.09
CA ASN A 35 -22.22 -15.98 1.85
C ASN A 35 -21.45 -14.65 1.68
N LEU A 36 -20.23 -14.72 1.14
CA LEU A 36 -19.38 -13.56 0.87
C LEU A 36 -19.73 -12.96 -0.49
N GLN A 37 -19.57 -11.64 -0.62
CA GLN A 37 -19.80 -10.94 -1.88
C GLN A 37 -18.57 -10.97 -2.78
N GLU A 38 -18.79 -11.04 -4.10
CA GLU A 38 -17.74 -10.73 -5.08
C GLU A 38 -17.41 -9.24 -5.02
N ILE A 39 -16.12 -8.92 -5.02
CA ILE A 39 -15.66 -7.52 -4.89
C ILE A 39 -15.67 -6.81 -6.25
N ILE A 40 -15.39 -7.55 -7.33
CA ILE A 40 -15.17 -6.99 -8.67
C ILE A 40 -16.18 -7.57 -9.65
N ALA A 41 -16.90 -6.69 -10.37
CA ALA A 41 -17.87 -7.10 -11.41
C ALA A 41 -17.18 -7.49 -12.72
N SER A 42 -16.26 -6.62 -13.12
CA SER A 42 -15.65 -6.65 -14.44
C SER A 42 -14.44 -5.74 -14.46
N VAL A 43 -13.40 -6.16 -15.18
CA VAL A 43 -12.31 -5.27 -15.57
C VAL A 43 -12.86 -4.29 -16.61
N TYR A 44 -12.88 -3.00 -16.26
CA TYR A 44 -13.29 -1.95 -17.17
C TYR A 44 -12.20 -1.65 -18.20
N ASN A 45 -10.95 -1.58 -17.75
CA ASN A 45 -9.80 -1.41 -18.64
C ASN A 45 -8.53 -1.99 -18.02
N SER A 46 -7.52 -2.25 -18.86
CA SER A 46 -6.18 -2.60 -18.41
C SER A 46 -5.12 -1.88 -19.25
N TYR A 47 -3.99 -1.61 -18.63
CA TYR A 47 -2.87 -0.90 -19.22
C TYR A 47 -1.59 -1.65 -18.95
N ASP A 48 -0.88 -1.99 -20.02
CA ASP A 48 0.50 -2.45 -19.91
C ASP A 48 1.41 -1.27 -19.56
N THR A 49 2.45 -1.54 -18.79
CA THR A 49 3.45 -0.53 -18.42
C THR A 49 4.84 -1.00 -18.82
N ASP A 50 5.82 -0.09 -18.91
CA ASP A 50 7.22 -0.50 -19.10
C ASP A 50 7.92 -0.83 -17.76
N LEU A 51 7.20 -0.72 -16.65
CA LEU A 51 7.70 -0.88 -15.29
C LEU A 51 7.73 -2.35 -14.88
N HIS A 52 8.60 -2.69 -13.94
CA HIS A 52 8.67 -4.06 -13.39
C HIS A 52 7.71 -4.25 -12.19
N GLY A 53 7.35 -3.18 -11.50
CA GLY A 53 6.30 -3.20 -10.47
C GLY A 53 5.66 -1.84 -10.29
N ILE A 54 4.40 -1.79 -9.81
CA ILE A 54 3.72 -0.57 -9.37
C ILE A 54 3.71 -0.54 -7.84
N GLY A 55 4.59 0.27 -7.25
CA GLY A 55 4.83 0.33 -5.80
C GLY A 55 3.81 1.16 -5.01
N LYS A 56 3.20 2.17 -5.63
CA LYS A 56 2.08 2.94 -5.06
C LYS A 56 1.21 3.53 -6.16
N LEU A 57 -0.10 3.52 -5.94
CA LEU A 57 -1.12 4.18 -6.75
C LEU A 57 -1.81 5.28 -5.94
N LEU A 58 -2.23 6.34 -6.63
CA LEU A 58 -3.13 7.35 -6.12
C LEU A 58 -4.03 7.83 -7.25
N CYS A 59 -5.33 7.61 -7.13
CA CYS A 59 -6.35 8.12 -8.02
C CYS A 59 -6.97 9.38 -7.41
N LYS A 60 -7.05 10.44 -8.20
CA LYS A 60 -7.84 11.64 -7.88
C LYS A 60 -9.09 11.67 -8.77
N GLU A 61 -10.09 12.43 -8.34
CA GLU A 61 -11.23 12.83 -9.17
C GLU A 61 -10.77 13.23 -10.59
N ASN A 62 -11.56 12.82 -11.60
CA ASN A 62 -11.29 12.94 -13.05
C ASN A 62 -10.30 11.92 -13.64
N GLY A 63 -10.10 10.77 -13.00
CA GLY A 63 -9.32 9.66 -13.57
C GLY A 63 -7.81 9.89 -13.61
N ILE A 64 -7.32 10.81 -12.77
CA ILE A 64 -5.89 11.09 -12.67
C ILE A 64 -5.24 10.02 -11.81
N VAL A 65 -4.58 9.05 -12.44
CA VAL A 65 -3.80 8.03 -11.75
C VAL A 65 -2.35 8.49 -11.65
N PHE A 66 -1.87 8.71 -10.43
CA PHE A 66 -0.45 8.75 -10.14
C PHE A 66 0.01 7.36 -9.78
N PHE A 67 1.11 6.95 -10.36
CA PHE A 67 1.74 5.70 -9.97
C PHE A 67 3.24 5.86 -9.90
N MET A 68 3.80 5.20 -8.90
CA MET A 68 5.23 5.06 -8.74
C MET A 68 5.55 3.59 -8.98
N GLY A 69 6.35 3.28 -10.00
CA GLY A 69 6.85 1.93 -10.17
C GLY A 69 8.27 1.73 -9.67
N ASN A 70 8.56 0.54 -9.17
CA ASN A 70 9.93 0.08 -8.99
C ASN A 70 10.44 -0.41 -10.35
N CYS A 71 11.49 0.22 -10.88
CA CYS A 71 12.44 -0.49 -11.74
C CYS A 71 13.62 -0.94 -10.88
N GLU A 72 14.24 -2.05 -11.23
CA GLU A 72 15.57 -2.38 -10.70
C GLU A 72 16.49 -1.14 -10.83
N LEU A 73 17.30 -0.92 -9.79
CA LEU A 73 18.25 0.20 -9.68
C LEU A 73 17.63 1.60 -9.66
N GLY A 74 16.73 1.86 -8.69
CA GLY A 74 16.45 3.22 -8.21
C GLY A 74 15.79 4.17 -9.21
N LYS A 75 15.28 3.67 -10.33
CA LYS A 75 14.58 4.47 -11.34
C LYS A 75 13.07 4.29 -11.18
N HIS A 76 12.38 5.38 -10.83
CA HIS A 76 10.91 5.44 -10.83
C HIS A 76 10.42 6.06 -12.13
N LYS A 77 9.46 5.43 -12.82
CA LYS A 77 8.75 6.03 -13.96
C LYS A 77 7.33 6.37 -13.51
N PHE A 78 6.95 7.63 -13.68
CA PHE A 78 5.58 8.10 -13.48
C PHE A 78 4.93 8.27 -14.86
N THR A 79 3.76 7.68 -15.09
CA THR A 79 3.02 7.88 -16.36
C THR A 79 1.66 8.52 -16.09
N LYS A 80 1.23 9.37 -17.01
CA LYS A 80 0.31 10.49 -16.78
C LYS A 80 -1.17 10.12 -16.97
N GLY A 81 -2.00 10.57 -16.04
CA GLY A 81 -3.42 10.89 -16.22
C GLY A 81 -3.77 12.36 -15.91
N LYS A 82 -2.86 13.31 -16.16
CA LYS A 82 -3.01 14.79 -16.10
C LYS A 82 -2.88 15.47 -14.72
N LEU A 83 -1.66 15.49 -14.16
CA LEU A 83 -1.14 16.66 -13.42
C LEU A 83 0.36 16.93 -13.75
N LEU A 84 0.80 18.14 -13.41
CA LEU A 84 1.91 18.96 -13.91
C LEU A 84 3.22 18.25 -14.31
N LYS A 85 3.55 18.39 -15.61
CA LYS A 85 4.80 17.92 -16.25
C LYS A 85 6.07 18.38 -15.50
N ALA A 86 6.02 19.48 -14.76
CA ALA A 86 7.16 20.05 -14.03
C ALA A 86 7.43 19.35 -12.67
N SER A 87 6.42 19.11 -11.83
CA SER A 87 6.58 18.38 -10.56
C SER A 87 7.07 16.95 -10.78
N LEU A 88 6.57 16.30 -11.84
CA LEU A 88 7.04 14.99 -12.30
C LEU A 88 8.49 15.04 -12.78
N LYS A 89 8.88 16.09 -13.51
CA LYS A 89 10.27 16.27 -13.97
C LYS A 89 11.24 16.41 -12.80
N VAL A 90 10.83 17.01 -11.69
CA VAL A 90 11.63 17.06 -10.46
C VAL A 90 11.81 15.67 -9.87
N LEU A 91 10.75 14.92 -9.60
CA LEU A 91 10.89 13.55 -9.05
C LEU A 91 11.71 12.62 -9.95
N LEU A 92 11.58 12.75 -11.28
CA LEU A 92 12.34 11.99 -12.27
C LEU A 92 13.82 12.42 -12.35
N ASN A 93 14.10 13.73 -12.27
CA ASN A 93 15.47 14.24 -12.36
C ASN A 93 16.33 13.81 -11.17
N TYR A 94 15.73 13.58 -10.00
CA TYR A 94 16.48 13.23 -8.81
C TYR A 94 16.69 11.72 -8.61
N ASN A 95 16.15 10.85 -9.49
CA ASN A 95 16.23 9.39 -9.33
C ASN A 95 15.88 8.94 -7.89
N ILE A 96 14.94 9.64 -7.26
CA ILE A 96 14.66 9.50 -5.83
C ILE A 96 13.80 8.26 -5.65
N ARG A 97 14.35 7.28 -4.92
CA ARG A 97 13.53 6.23 -4.34
C ARG A 97 12.49 6.87 -3.43
N CYS A 98 11.24 6.44 -3.44
CA CYS A 98 10.23 7.00 -2.54
C CYS A 98 9.51 5.87 -1.80
N MET A 99 9.30 6.06 -0.50
CA MET A 99 8.68 5.05 0.37
C MET A 99 7.16 5.02 0.20
N ASP A 100 6.58 6.21 0.15
CA ASP A 100 5.16 6.47 -0.09
C ASP A 100 4.97 7.94 -0.52
N PHE A 101 3.85 8.24 -1.16
CA PHE A 101 3.50 9.61 -1.53
C PHE A 101 1.99 9.84 -1.48
N THR A 102 1.60 11.09 -1.32
CA THR A 102 0.23 11.57 -1.48
C THR A 102 0.22 12.95 -2.13
N VAL A 103 -0.96 13.52 -2.39
CA VAL A 103 -1.14 14.87 -2.91
C VAL A 103 -2.01 15.65 -1.95
N ASN A 104 -1.54 16.80 -1.48
CA ASN A 104 -2.28 17.63 -0.53
C ASN A 104 -3.35 18.50 -1.21
N ASN A 105 -4.14 19.22 -0.40
CA ASN A 105 -5.19 20.14 -0.86
C ASN A 105 -4.68 21.33 -1.70
N LYS A 106 -3.36 21.53 -1.78
CA LYS A 106 -2.68 22.57 -2.60
C LYS A 106 -2.10 21.99 -3.89
N ASP A 107 -2.44 20.75 -4.23
CA ASP A 107 -1.89 20.00 -5.35
C ASP A 107 -0.35 19.83 -5.30
N GLU A 108 0.23 19.88 -4.11
CA GLU A 108 1.64 19.57 -3.90
C GLU A 108 1.80 18.06 -3.67
N ILE A 109 2.81 17.45 -4.30
CA ILE A 109 3.14 16.05 -4.04
C ILE A 109 3.92 15.99 -2.72
N LEU A 110 3.36 15.29 -1.74
CA LEU A 110 4.02 14.99 -0.48
C LEU A 110 4.66 13.61 -0.58
N PHE A 111 5.94 13.51 -0.27
CA PHE A 111 6.65 12.24 -0.36
C PHE A 111 7.80 12.15 0.64
N ALA A 112 8.15 10.92 1.02
CA ALA A 112 9.35 10.64 1.79
C ALA A 112 10.38 9.91 0.91
N ALA A 113 11.56 10.52 0.75
CA ALA A 113 12.73 9.90 0.13
C ALA A 113 13.53 9.10 1.16
N PRO A 114 14.13 7.93 0.84
CA PRO A 114 15.06 7.24 1.73
C PRO A 114 16.15 8.18 2.24
N PRO A 115 16.45 8.14 3.54
CA PRO A 115 16.01 7.13 4.51
C PRO A 115 14.70 7.46 5.23
N GLY A 116 13.84 8.33 4.68
CA GLY A 116 12.55 8.72 5.25
C GLY A 116 12.68 9.70 6.42
N LYS A 117 13.73 10.53 6.43
CA LYS A 117 14.06 11.43 7.56
C LYS A 117 13.22 12.69 7.60
N GLU A 118 12.60 13.02 6.48
CA GLU A 118 11.76 14.18 6.33
C GLU A 118 10.64 13.89 5.33
N LEU A 119 9.56 14.64 5.47
CA LEU A 119 8.52 14.74 4.46
C LEU A 119 8.80 15.97 3.60
N LEU A 120 8.85 15.77 2.29
CA LEU A 120 9.07 16.82 1.31
C LEU A 120 7.76 17.11 0.58
N ALA A 121 7.54 18.38 0.25
CA ALA A 121 6.46 18.84 -0.61
C ALA A 121 7.03 19.41 -1.91
N VAL A 122 6.51 18.94 -3.06
CA VAL A 122 6.85 19.44 -4.40
C VAL A 122 5.67 20.18 -4.98
N SER A 123 5.87 21.46 -5.28
CA SER A 123 4.84 22.28 -5.94
C SER A 123 4.71 21.98 -7.43
N ALA A 124 3.65 22.54 -8.04
CA ALA A 124 3.44 22.58 -9.47
C ALA A 124 4.63 23.12 -10.28
N SER A 125 5.32 24.13 -9.74
CA SER A 125 6.50 24.76 -10.35
C SER A 125 7.77 23.91 -10.21
N GLY A 126 7.72 22.82 -9.44
CA GLY A 126 8.87 21.98 -9.13
C GLY A 126 9.69 22.48 -7.93
N SER A 127 9.20 23.46 -7.18
CA SER A 127 9.86 23.90 -5.95
C SER A 127 9.71 22.82 -4.88
N VAL A 128 10.81 22.48 -4.21
CA VAL A 128 10.84 21.47 -3.14
C VAL A 128 11.05 22.16 -1.80
N LYS A 129 10.26 21.80 -0.79
CA LYS A 129 10.41 22.26 0.59
C LYS A 129 10.26 21.10 1.56
N SER A 130 11.03 21.11 2.64
CA SER A 130 10.83 20.18 3.76
C SER A 130 9.70 20.69 4.64
N VAL A 131 8.71 19.84 4.91
CA VAL A 131 7.49 20.21 5.68
C VAL A 131 7.41 19.51 7.03
N ILE A 132 8.02 18.34 7.20
CA ILE A 132 8.14 17.64 8.48
C ILE A 132 9.55 17.09 8.61
N GLN A 133 10.21 17.40 9.72
CA GLN A 133 11.44 16.74 10.14
C GLN A 133 11.06 15.53 11.03
N ALA A 134 11.32 14.32 10.54
CA ALA A 134 10.97 13.09 11.24
C ALA A 134 12.14 12.51 12.05
N SER A 135 13.38 12.90 11.76
CA SER A 135 14.56 12.45 12.50
C SER A 135 14.39 12.65 14.02
N PRO A 136 14.69 11.64 14.87
CA PRO A 136 15.41 10.41 14.57
C PRO A 136 14.56 9.27 13.99
N MET A 137 13.28 9.45 13.69
CA MET A 137 12.44 8.41 13.08
C MET A 137 12.60 8.31 11.55
N VAL A 138 11.89 7.36 10.96
CA VAL A 138 11.77 7.07 9.53
C VAL A 138 10.29 7.05 9.17
N ILE A 139 9.90 7.85 8.18
CA ILE A 139 8.58 7.81 7.55
C ILE A 139 8.48 6.60 6.63
N LEU A 140 7.36 5.88 6.74
CA LEU A 140 7.07 4.65 6.01
C LEU A 140 5.83 4.79 5.12
N ALA A 141 4.77 5.36 5.67
CA ALA A 141 3.47 5.49 5.04
C ALA A 141 2.96 6.92 5.19
N ILE A 142 2.29 7.43 4.16
CA ILE A 142 1.73 8.77 4.13
C ILE A 142 0.34 8.70 3.53
N HIS A 143 -0.66 9.14 4.28
CA HIS A 143 -2.05 9.17 3.83
C HIS A 143 -2.68 10.52 4.15
N LEU A 144 -3.33 11.15 3.17
CA LEU A 144 -4.12 12.35 3.39
C LEU A 144 -5.57 11.94 3.61
N THR A 145 -6.17 12.40 4.71
CA THR A 145 -7.60 12.18 4.94
C THR A 145 -8.44 13.10 4.05
N LYS A 146 -9.71 12.76 3.85
CA LYS A 146 -10.67 13.62 3.15
C LYS A 146 -10.82 15.02 3.78
N HIS A 147 -10.45 15.17 5.06
CA HIS A 147 -10.55 16.41 5.82
C HIS A 147 -9.23 17.21 5.84
N GLY A 148 -8.19 16.74 5.14
CA GLY A 148 -6.92 17.45 5.00
C GLY A 148 -5.89 17.15 6.09
N ASP A 149 -6.25 16.36 7.11
CA ASP A 149 -5.26 15.85 8.08
C ASP A 149 -4.33 14.84 7.37
N LEU A 150 -3.06 14.85 7.77
CA LEU A 150 -2.04 13.95 7.25
C LEU A 150 -1.73 12.87 8.29
N ILE A 151 -1.87 11.61 7.91
CA ILE A 151 -1.52 10.46 8.75
C ILE A 151 -0.21 9.86 8.27
N ILE A 152 0.74 9.71 9.19
CA ILE A 152 2.08 9.23 8.88
C ILE A 152 2.42 8.01 9.74
N GLY A 153 2.76 6.91 9.08
CA GLY A 153 3.37 5.73 9.69
C GLY A 153 4.87 5.94 9.84
N MET A 154 5.41 5.76 11.04
CA MET A 154 6.80 6.02 11.39
C MET A 154 7.39 4.92 12.27
N ARG A 155 8.72 4.77 12.19
CA ARG A 155 9.48 3.92 13.12
C ARG A 155 10.78 4.57 13.52
N ASP A 156 11.37 4.10 14.61
CA ASP A 156 12.74 4.45 14.97
C ASP A 156 13.78 4.05 13.91
N GLN A 157 14.96 4.67 14.03
CA GLN A 157 16.17 4.23 13.33
C GLN A 157 16.69 2.96 13.97
N GLY A 158 16.89 1.92 13.17
CA GLY A 158 17.42 0.64 13.63
C GLY A 158 16.93 -0.54 12.81
N GLN A 159 17.20 -1.72 13.34
CA GLN A 159 16.76 -2.98 12.77
C GLN A 159 15.22 -3.02 12.71
N LYS A 160 14.70 -3.52 11.60
CA LYS A 160 13.25 -3.63 11.39
C LYS A 160 12.62 -4.64 12.37
N TYR A 161 13.29 -5.78 12.53
CA TYR A 161 12.93 -6.92 13.38
C TYR A 161 14.19 -7.52 14.03
N PRO A 162 14.09 -8.21 15.19
CA PRO A 162 12.91 -8.34 16.02
C PRO A 162 12.56 -6.99 16.66
N ILE A 163 11.27 -6.79 16.94
CA ILE A 163 10.81 -5.60 17.66
C ILE A 163 11.05 -5.81 19.14
N THR A 164 11.62 -4.80 19.78
CA THR A 164 11.91 -4.83 21.21
C THR A 164 11.07 -3.79 21.94
N GLU A 165 11.13 -3.80 23.27
CA GLU A 165 10.48 -2.77 24.09
C GLU A 165 10.99 -1.36 23.76
N ARG A 166 12.28 -1.24 23.41
CA ARG A 166 12.92 0.04 23.04
C ARG A 166 12.54 0.54 21.64
N SER A 167 12.00 -0.33 20.80
CA SER A 167 11.61 0.04 19.45
C SER A 167 10.49 1.07 19.48
N SER A 168 10.48 2.05 18.58
CA SER A 168 9.33 2.96 18.41
C SER A 168 8.58 2.71 17.10
N ARG A 169 7.25 2.58 17.16
CA ARG A 169 6.36 2.20 16.04
C ARG A 169 5.08 3.03 16.08
N GLN A 170 5.08 4.15 15.36
CA GLN A 170 4.07 5.19 15.51
C GLN A 170 3.20 5.32 14.27
N VAL A 171 1.93 5.61 14.50
CA VAL A 171 1.06 6.27 13.52
C VAL A 171 0.67 7.61 14.11
N ALA A 172 1.01 8.71 13.43
CA ALA A 172 0.77 10.06 13.94
C ALA A 172 -0.10 10.87 12.97
N ILE A 173 -0.97 11.72 13.51
CA ILE A 173 -1.80 12.64 12.75
C ILE A 173 -1.18 14.05 12.82
N PHE A 174 -1.11 14.72 11.69
CA PHE A 174 -0.69 16.10 11.54
C PHE A 174 -1.81 16.92 10.89
N ASP A 175 -1.96 18.18 11.27
CA ASP A 175 -2.89 19.09 10.60
C ASP A 175 -2.35 19.56 9.23
N GLU A 176 -3.14 20.37 8.51
CA GLU A 176 -2.74 20.97 7.21
C GLU A 176 -1.52 21.92 7.30
N LYS A 177 -1.15 22.35 8.51
CA LYS A 177 0.05 23.15 8.79
C LYS A 177 1.24 22.26 9.19
N TYR A 178 1.08 20.94 9.10
CA TYR A 178 2.07 19.93 9.49
C TYR A 178 2.41 19.95 10.99
N THR A 179 1.48 20.40 11.83
CA THR A 179 1.59 20.34 13.30
C THR A 179 1.07 18.99 13.79
N ARG A 180 1.85 18.27 14.58
CA ARG A 180 1.46 16.96 15.12
C ARG A 180 0.32 17.11 16.14
N LYS A 181 -0.81 16.45 15.88
CA LYS A 181 -2.02 16.44 16.72
C LYS A 181 -2.04 15.26 17.69
N SER A 182 -1.69 14.07 17.21
CA SER A 182 -1.78 12.83 17.97
C SER A 182 -0.72 11.82 17.52
N VAL A 183 -0.43 10.85 18.40
CA VAL A 183 0.45 9.72 18.15
C VAL A 183 -0.19 8.47 18.74
N PHE A 184 -0.25 7.41 17.95
CA PHE A 184 -0.73 6.09 18.34
C PHE A 184 0.43 5.10 18.23
N GLU A 185 0.70 4.39 19.32
CA GLU A 185 1.83 3.49 19.41
C GLU A 185 1.53 2.26 20.28
N PHE A 186 0.80 2.46 21.37
CA PHE A 186 0.46 1.41 22.32
C PHE A 186 -1.05 1.24 22.46
N ASP A 187 -1.50 0.02 22.70
CA ASP A 187 -2.86 -0.28 23.10
C ASP A 187 -3.07 0.02 24.59
N SER A 188 -4.29 -0.19 25.07
CA SER A 188 -4.65 0.04 26.48
C SER A 188 -3.94 -0.87 27.47
N THR A 189 -3.28 -1.93 27.01
CA THR A 189 -2.48 -2.84 27.84
C THR A 189 -0.99 -2.48 27.85
N GLY A 190 -0.60 -1.44 27.10
CA GLY A 190 0.79 -1.03 26.92
C GLY A 190 1.56 -1.85 25.87
N LYS A 191 0.88 -2.73 25.12
CA LYS A 191 1.49 -3.47 24.01
C LYS A 191 1.50 -2.61 22.75
N LYS A 192 2.56 -2.72 21.95
CA LYS A 192 2.67 -2.00 20.68
C LYS A 192 1.52 -2.39 19.73
N LEU A 193 0.89 -1.37 19.16
CA LEU A 193 -0.16 -1.52 18.15
C LEU A 193 0.40 -2.01 16.82
N PHE A 194 1.63 -1.58 16.49
CA PHE A 194 2.22 -1.77 15.18
C PHE A 194 3.62 -2.37 15.26
N ASN A 195 3.97 -3.11 14.22
CA ASN A 195 5.29 -3.67 13.96
C ASN A 195 6.03 -2.89 12.88
N TYR A 196 5.36 -2.61 11.77
CA TYR A 196 5.85 -1.80 10.66
C TYR A 196 4.65 -1.25 9.88
N ALA A 197 4.20 -0.05 10.25
CA ALA A 197 3.09 0.64 9.61
C ALA A 197 3.46 1.09 8.18
N GLY A 198 3.27 0.21 7.20
CA GLY A 198 3.80 0.34 5.83
C GLY A 198 2.86 1.02 4.82
N ARG A 199 1.54 0.92 5.04
CA ARG A 199 0.50 1.63 4.27
C ARG A 199 -0.65 2.01 5.18
N ILE A 200 -1.35 3.08 4.84
CA ILE A 200 -2.43 3.65 5.65
C ILE A 200 -3.60 4.03 4.73
N ALA A 201 -4.83 3.81 5.21
CA ALA A 201 -6.05 4.37 4.66
C ALA A 201 -7.01 4.77 5.79
N THR A 202 -8.05 5.55 5.47
CA THR A 202 -9.07 5.98 6.43
C THR A 202 -10.47 5.86 5.87
N ASP A 203 -11.44 5.57 6.73
CA ASP A 203 -12.87 5.64 6.39
C ASP A 203 -13.47 7.04 6.59
N SER A 204 -14.77 7.15 6.35
CA SER A 204 -15.54 8.37 6.53
C SER A 204 -15.66 8.84 8.00
N ASN A 205 -15.32 7.99 8.97
CA ASN A 205 -15.37 8.27 10.40
C ASN A 205 -13.99 8.59 11.00
N ASP A 206 -12.97 8.76 10.15
CA ASP A 206 -11.57 8.94 10.51
C ASP A 206 -11.00 7.76 11.33
N ASN A 207 -11.56 6.56 11.18
CA ASN A 207 -10.87 5.35 11.59
C ASN A 207 -9.67 5.14 10.67
N VAL A 208 -8.58 4.65 11.24
CA VAL A 208 -7.30 4.47 10.55
C VAL A 208 -7.04 2.98 10.40
N TYR A 209 -6.78 2.54 9.17
CA TYR A 209 -6.43 1.17 8.86
C TYR A 209 -5.00 1.12 8.35
N VAL A 210 -4.23 0.21 8.93
CA VAL A 210 -2.79 0.14 8.73
C VAL A 210 -2.43 -1.24 8.21
N VAL A 211 -1.74 -1.29 7.07
CA VAL A 211 -0.98 -2.48 6.68
C VAL A 211 0.24 -2.54 7.59
N ASP A 212 0.20 -3.49 8.52
CA ASP A 212 1.25 -3.72 9.51
C ASP A 212 2.07 -4.94 9.10
N TRP A 213 3.24 -4.71 8.50
CA TRP A 213 4.11 -5.78 8.03
C TRP A 213 4.85 -6.45 9.18
N MET A 214 5.07 -7.76 9.03
CA MET A 214 5.75 -8.64 9.97
C MET A 214 6.82 -9.47 9.23
N ASP A 215 7.82 -9.98 9.97
CA ASP A 215 8.88 -10.89 9.49
C ASP A 215 9.35 -10.68 8.05
N ASN A 216 10.13 -9.61 7.84
CA ASN A 216 10.75 -9.27 6.55
C ASN A 216 9.76 -9.06 5.40
N ASP A 217 8.55 -8.57 5.67
CA ASP A 217 7.52 -8.25 4.66
C ASP A 217 6.93 -9.47 3.92
N LEU A 218 7.20 -10.68 4.43
CA LEU A 218 6.66 -11.93 3.88
C LEU A 218 5.36 -12.35 4.55
N ARG A 219 4.90 -11.58 5.54
CA ARG A 219 3.60 -11.71 6.20
C ARG A 219 3.17 -10.36 6.75
N GLY A 220 1.89 -10.19 7.00
CA GLY A 220 1.39 -8.99 7.65
C GLY A 220 -0.01 -9.15 8.20
N GLN A 221 -0.50 -8.07 8.76
CA GLN A 221 -1.86 -7.96 9.25
C GLN A 221 -2.41 -6.57 8.91
N ILE A 222 -3.73 -6.43 8.96
CA ILE A 222 -4.36 -5.12 9.00
C ILE A 222 -4.71 -4.80 10.45
N VAL A 223 -4.31 -3.62 10.91
CA VAL A 223 -4.69 -3.09 12.22
C VAL A 223 -5.64 -1.92 11.99
N GLY A 224 -6.87 -2.05 12.48
CA GLY A 224 -7.83 -0.95 12.53
C GLY A 224 -7.80 -0.27 13.89
N ILE A 225 -7.65 1.04 13.93
CA ILE A 225 -7.81 1.87 15.12
C ILE A 225 -8.87 2.95 14.85
N ASN A 226 -9.60 3.37 15.88
CA ASN A 226 -10.51 4.49 15.74
C ASN A 226 -9.77 5.83 15.79
N LYS A 227 -10.47 6.94 15.52
CA LYS A 227 -9.91 8.29 15.58
C LYS A 227 -9.22 8.68 16.90
N SER A 228 -9.58 8.00 17.99
CA SER A 228 -8.98 8.20 19.32
C SER A 228 -7.77 7.30 19.58
N GLY A 229 -7.38 6.43 18.63
CA GLY A 229 -6.26 5.51 18.75
C GLY A 229 -6.58 4.15 19.37
N HIS A 230 -7.85 3.89 19.72
CA HIS A 230 -8.22 2.59 20.28
C HIS A 230 -8.34 1.55 19.18
N LYS A 231 -7.74 0.38 19.40
CA LYS A 231 -7.82 -0.76 18.49
C LYS A 231 -9.26 -1.22 18.31
N ILE A 232 -9.67 -1.33 17.05
CA ILE A 232 -10.95 -1.91 16.63
C ILE A 232 -10.75 -3.39 16.33
N PHE A 233 -9.76 -3.72 15.49
CA PHE A 233 -9.51 -5.10 15.07
C PHE A 233 -8.04 -5.35 14.68
N SER A 234 -7.68 -6.63 14.59
CA SER A 234 -6.56 -7.11 13.77
C SER A 234 -7.07 -8.16 12.82
N TYR A 235 -6.66 -8.08 11.55
CA TYR A 235 -7.01 -9.05 10.53
C TYR A 235 -5.74 -9.65 9.93
N THR A 236 -5.56 -10.94 10.11
CA THR A 236 -4.39 -11.69 9.64
C THR A 236 -4.72 -12.54 8.43
N GLY A 237 -5.78 -12.26 7.68
CA GLY A 237 -6.24 -13.14 6.59
C GLY A 237 -7.29 -14.15 7.06
N HIS A 238 -8.03 -14.72 6.12
CA HIS A 238 -9.05 -15.72 6.41
C HIS A 238 -8.46 -17.12 6.29
N PRO A 239 -8.67 -18.04 7.25
CA PRO A 239 -8.05 -19.37 7.25
C PRO A 239 -8.25 -20.19 5.96
N PHE A 240 -9.32 -19.90 5.21
CA PHE A 240 -9.61 -20.57 3.93
C PHE A 240 -8.64 -20.22 2.80
N TYR A 241 -8.02 -19.04 2.86
CA TYR A 241 -7.10 -18.53 1.83
C TYR A 241 -5.71 -18.23 2.39
N ASN A 242 -5.61 -18.21 3.71
CA ASN A 242 -4.39 -18.03 4.45
C ASN A 242 -4.19 -19.26 5.33
N THR A 243 -3.26 -20.12 4.92
CA THR A 243 -2.75 -21.22 5.74
C THR A 243 -1.41 -20.83 6.32
N ASP A 244 -0.95 -21.54 7.34
CA ASP A 244 0.41 -21.32 7.88
C ASP A 244 1.50 -21.45 6.78
N ASP A 245 1.22 -22.20 5.72
CA ASP A 245 2.10 -22.36 4.55
C ASP A 245 2.02 -21.18 3.55
N VAL A 246 0.91 -20.42 3.53
CA VAL A 246 0.71 -19.27 2.63
C VAL A 246 0.05 -18.10 3.39
N PRO A 247 0.85 -17.33 4.17
CA PRO A 247 0.33 -16.23 4.97
C PRO A 247 -0.24 -15.09 4.12
N LEU A 248 -1.15 -14.29 4.70
CA LEU A 248 -1.57 -12.99 4.17
C LEU A 248 -0.33 -12.12 3.97
N VAL A 249 -0.11 -11.67 2.73
CA VAL A 249 0.92 -10.69 2.39
C VAL A 249 0.24 -9.42 1.90
N PRO A 250 -0.24 -8.56 2.82
CA PRO A 250 -0.97 -7.35 2.46
C PRO A 250 0.00 -6.31 1.92
N MET A 251 -0.12 -5.90 0.65
CA MET A 251 0.81 -4.92 0.06
C MET A 251 0.29 -3.49 0.06
N ASP A 252 -1.02 -3.30 -0.05
CA ASP A 252 -1.66 -1.99 0.03
C ASP A 252 -3.08 -2.12 0.56
N ILE A 253 -3.62 -0.98 0.97
CA ILE A 253 -4.95 -0.83 1.54
C ILE A 253 -5.62 0.40 0.94
N ALA A 254 -6.90 0.26 0.61
CA ALA A 254 -7.74 1.36 0.17
C ALA A 254 -9.10 1.26 0.84
N VAL A 255 -9.82 2.37 0.94
CA VAL A 255 -11.19 2.40 1.47
C VAL A 255 -12.10 2.95 0.38
N THR A 256 -13.21 2.27 0.14
CA THR A 256 -14.21 2.68 -0.84
C THR A 256 -15.04 3.86 -0.32
N PRO A 257 -15.78 4.58 -1.19
CA PRO A 257 -16.73 5.60 -0.74
C PRO A 257 -17.81 5.08 0.22
N SER A 258 -18.08 3.76 0.21
CA SER A 258 -19.00 3.04 1.10
C SER A 258 -18.33 2.49 2.37
N ASP A 259 -17.11 2.95 2.70
CA ASP A 259 -16.31 2.52 3.86
C ASP A 259 -15.94 1.03 3.89
N VAL A 260 -15.94 0.37 2.73
CA VAL A 260 -15.38 -0.99 2.61
C VAL A 260 -13.87 -0.91 2.51
N ILE A 261 -13.18 -1.68 3.35
CA ILE A 261 -11.73 -1.75 3.41
C ILE A 261 -11.25 -2.82 2.43
N LEU A 262 -10.51 -2.41 1.40
CA LEU A 262 -9.93 -3.28 0.39
C LEU A 262 -8.45 -3.52 0.68
N ILE A 263 -8.03 -4.79 0.60
CA ILE A 263 -6.66 -5.22 0.91
C ILE A 263 -6.15 -6.05 -0.25
N SER A 264 -4.96 -5.73 -0.76
CA SER A 264 -4.29 -6.56 -1.77
C SER A 264 -3.45 -7.63 -1.10
N ASP A 265 -3.82 -8.89 -1.27
CA ASP A 265 -2.99 -10.03 -0.88
C ASP A 265 -2.16 -10.49 -2.07
N ARG A 266 -0.88 -10.12 -2.06
CA ARG A 266 0.01 -10.32 -3.20
C ARG A 266 0.21 -11.81 -3.50
N ASN A 267 0.59 -12.59 -2.49
CA ASN A 267 1.00 -13.98 -2.69
C ASN A 267 -0.19 -14.91 -2.92
N ASN A 268 -1.37 -14.56 -2.40
CA ASN A 268 -2.60 -15.29 -2.69
C ASN A 268 -3.34 -14.75 -3.93
N HIS A 269 -2.78 -13.75 -4.61
CA HIS A 269 -3.34 -13.15 -5.84
C HIS A 269 -4.83 -12.81 -5.72
N THR A 270 -5.16 -12.16 -4.62
CA THR A 270 -6.54 -12.00 -4.16
C THR A 270 -6.72 -10.60 -3.58
N LEU A 271 -7.96 -10.10 -3.64
CA LEU A 271 -8.39 -8.95 -2.86
C LEU A 271 -9.33 -9.39 -1.76
N HIS A 272 -9.16 -8.81 -0.58
CA HIS A 272 -10.05 -9.00 0.56
C HIS A 272 -10.86 -7.71 0.77
N ALA A 273 -12.13 -7.84 1.12
CA ALA A 273 -13.00 -6.75 1.51
C ALA A 273 -13.45 -6.97 2.96
N LEU A 274 -13.17 -5.99 3.83
CA LEU A 274 -13.64 -5.97 5.21
C LEU A 274 -14.62 -4.81 5.41
N ASN A 275 -15.57 -4.99 6.32
CA ASN A 275 -16.32 -3.86 6.84
C ASN A 275 -15.47 -3.05 7.87
N PRO A 276 -15.92 -1.87 8.32
CA PRO A 276 -15.19 -1.05 9.29
C PRO A 276 -14.88 -1.73 10.64
N LYS A 277 -15.59 -2.81 10.99
CA LYS A 277 -15.34 -3.61 12.20
C LYS A 277 -14.27 -4.69 11.98
N GLY A 278 -13.75 -4.84 10.76
CA GLY A 278 -12.75 -5.84 10.39
C GLY A 278 -13.32 -7.20 10.01
N GLU A 279 -14.64 -7.31 9.84
CA GLU A 279 -15.30 -8.56 9.44
C GLU A 279 -15.18 -8.71 7.92
N LEU A 280 -14.77 -9.90 7.46
CA LEU A 280 -14.67 -10.22 6.04
C LEU A 280 -16.08 -10.22 5.41
N CYS A 281 -16.31 -9.34 4.45
CA CYS A 281 -17.57 -9.24 3.70
C CYS A 281 -17.44 -9.65 2.24
N GLY A 282 -16.23 -9.70 1.70
CA GLY A 282 -15.99 -10.15 0.33
C GLY A 282 -14.57 -10.65 0.11
N ILE A 283 -14.42 -11.51 -0.90
CA ILE A 283 -13.11 -11.94 -1.38
C ILE A 283 -13.17 -12.18 -2.89
N GLN A 284 -12.12 -11.79 -3.60
CA GLN A 284 -12.03 -11.98 -5.04
C GLN A 284 -10.70 -12.61 -5.42
N LEU A 285 -10.75 -13.85 -5.91
CA LEU A 285 -9.64 -14.40 -6.67
C LEU A 285 -9.47 -13.59 -7.94
N THR A 286 -8.35 -12.89 -8.07
CA THR A 286 -8.18 -11.95 -9.17
C THR A 286 -7.46 -12.58 -10.37
N GLN A 287 -6.80 -13.73 -10.18
CA GLN A 287 -6.11 -14.45 -11.27
C GLN A 287 -7.06 -14.85 -12.40
N ASN A 288 -8.30 -15.22 -12.07
CA ASN A 288 -9.32 -15.63 -13.05
C ASN A 288 -9.66 -14.52 -14.07
N ILE A 289 -9.40 -13.27 -13.71
CA ILE A 289 -9.59 -12.09 -14.57
C ILE A 289 -8.26 -11.44 -14.97
N GLY A 290 -7.15 -12.18 -14.86
CA GLY A 290 -5.82 -11.77 -15.31
C GLY A 290 -5.04 -10.86 -14.35
N ILE A 291 -5.58 -10.57 -13.17
CA ILE A 291 -4.91 -9.75 -12.15
C ILE A 291 -4.08 -10.68 -11.26
N ILE A 292 -2.77 -10.58 -11.36
CA ILE A 292 -1.80 -11.46 -10.72
C ILE A 292 -0.85 -10.60 -9.89
N LEU A 293 -0.61 -10.98 -8.62
CA LEU A 293 0.27 -10.27 -7.69
C LEU A 293 -0.17 -8.79 -7.49
N PRO A 294 -1.43 -8.57 -7.03
CA PRO A 294 -1.90 -7.21 -6.74
C PRO A 294 -0.99 -6.60 -5.66
N TYR A 295 -0.46 -5.42 -5.95
CA TYR A 295 0.55 -4.76 -5.10
C TYR A 295 0.07 -3.42 -4.57
N SER A 296 -0.55 -2.60 -5.42
CA SER A 296 -1.04 -1.28 -5.04
C SER A 296 -2.51 -1.13 -5.39
N LEU A 297 -3.22 -0.37 -4.56
CA LEU A 297 -4.65 -0.13 -4.67
C LEU A 297 -4.92 1.37 -4.56
N SER A 298 -5.88 1.85 -5.33
CA SER A 298 -6.45 3.17 -5.10
C SER A 298 -7.88 3.21 -5.62
N VAL A 299 -8.78 3.82 -4.86
CA VAL A 299 -10.20 3.94 -5.20
C VAL A 299 -10.52 5.41 -5.40
N ASP A 300 -11.27 5.74 -6.44
CA ASP A 300 -11.78 7.10 -6.64
C ASP A 300 -13.16 7.31 -6.00
N SER A 301 -13.66 8.55 -6.04
CA SER A 301 -14.96 8.92 -5.46
C SER A 301 -16.16 8.25 -6.15
N GLU A 302 -16.00 7.76 -7.37
CA GLU A 302 -17.03 7.05 -8.14
C GLU A 302 -17.00 5.54 -7.88
N GLY A 303 -16.07 5.07 -7.03
CA GLY A 303 -15.93 3.66 -6.67
C GLY A 303 -15.21 2.82 -7.72
N PHE A 304 -14.48 3.44 -8.66
CA PHE A 304 -13.54 2.69 -9.50
C PHE A 304 -12.28 2.38 -8.70
N LEU A 305 -11.93 1.10 -8.69
CA LEU A 305 -10.69 0.62 -8.10
C LEU A 305 -9.64 0.51 -9.21
N VAL A 306 -8.47 1.10 -8.95
CA VAL A 306 -7.28 0.93 -9.77
C VAL A 306 -6.30 0.02 -9.03
N ILE A 307 -5.85 -1.02 -9.72
CA ILE A 307 -5.01 -2.09 -9.17
C ILE A 307 -3.70 -2.11 -9.94
N GLY A 308 -2.59 -1.93 -9.24
CA GLY A 308 -1.24 -2.05 -9.78
C GLY A 308 -0.70 -3.43 -9.45
N CYS A 309 -0.37 -4.21 -10.48
CA CYS A 309 0.22 -5.54 -10.34
C CYS A 309 1.74 -5.48 -10.49
N THR A 310 2.46 -6.29 -9.74
CA THR A 310 3.91 -6.48 -9.95
C THR A 310 4.17 -7.65 -10.87
N SER A 311 5.25 -7.58 -11.65
CA SER A 311 5.72 -8.71 -12.46
C SER A 311 6.23 -9.86 -11.58
N TYR A 312 6.13 -11.09 -12.10
CA TYR A 312 6.50 -12.32 -11.40
C TYR A 312 8.02 -12.51 -11.30
N ASN A 313 8.78 -12.08 -12.33
CA ASN A 313 10.16 -12.54 -12.54
C ASN A 313 11.20 -11.47 -12.91
N GLY A 314 10.96 -10.18 -12.64
CA GLY A 314 12.02 -9.15 -12.62
C GLY A 314 12.70 -8.79 -13.95
N GLU A 315 12.85 -9.70 -14.92
CA GLU A 315 13.66 -9.51 -16.12
C GLU A 315 12.83 -9.42 -17.41
N ASP A 316 11.74 -10.19 -17.57
CA ASP A 316 10.94 -10.19 -18.81
C ASP A 316 9.48 -9.72 -18.67
N ASP A 317 8.87 -9.89 -17.49
CA ASP A 317 7.47 -9.53 -17.27
C ASP A 317 7.32 -8.06 -16.87
N LYS A 318 6.29 -7.40 -17.41
CA LYS A 318 5.96 -6.02 -17.09
C LYS A 318 4.76 -5.91 -16.17
N ALA A 319 4.81 -4.90 -15.32
CA ALA A 319 3.71 -4.53 -14.46
C ALA A 319 2.50 -4.08 -15.29
N LYS A 320 1.30 -4.38 -14.78
CA LYS A 320 0.03 -3.99 -15.39
C LYS A 320 -0.81 -3.20 -14.41
N ILE A 321 -1.60 -2.28 -14.94
CA ILE A 321 -2.60 -1.54 -14.20
C ILE A 321 -3.98 -1.99 -14.67
N PHE A 322 -4.87 -2.28 -13.74
CA PHE A 322 -6.26 -2.61 -14.02
C PHE A 322 -7.16 -1.55 -13.43
N VAL A 323 -8.19 -1.16 -14.17
CA VAL A 323 -9.29 -0.32 -13.70
C VAL A 323 -10.51 -1.21 -13.63
N VAL A 324 -11.09 -1.34 -12.46
CA VAL A 324 -12.20 -2.25 -12.19
C VAL A 324 -13.34 -1.49 -11.54
N LYS A 325 -14.56 -1.88 -11.89
CA LYS A 325 -15.76 -1.39 -11.21
C LYS A 325 -16.08 -2.31 -10.04
N LEU A 326 -16.19 -1.73 -8.85
CA LEU A 326 -16.55 -2.46 -7.65
C LEU A 326 -18.05 -2.83 -7.65
N LEU A 327 -18.38 -3.98 -7.07
CA LEU A 327 -19.76 -4.44 -6.82
C LEU A 327 -20.24 -4.16 -5.39
N VAL A 328 -19.38 -3.57 -4.56
CA VAL A 328 -19.67 -3.28 -3.14
C VAL A 328 -20.77 -2.25 -2.94
#